data_AF-A0A7H9AY68-F1
#
_entry.id   AF-A0A7H9AY68-F1
#
_cell.length_a   1.000
_cell.length_b   1.000
_cell.length_c   1.000
_cell.angle_alpha   90.00
_cell.angle_beta   90.00
_cell.angle_gamma   90.00
#
_symmetry.space_group_name_H-M   'P 1'
#
loop_
_entity.id
_entity.type
_entity.pdbx_description
1 polymer ?
#
loop_
_entity_poly.entity_id
_entity_poly.type
_entity_poly.pdbx_seq_one_letter_code
_entity_poly.pdbx_strand_id
1 'polypeptide(L)'
;MSSTFSRWRKVELLDLADKLHISGIPGSIRKNDLISVIESHLTRLGEPLDVDVEYPELKSFYDSVVKSAEESSDVETESQIDDLENDVQLDIEAVLDSESADNFNDLNLTQESETQTESDAEGNETETEGEPFRFNFQNYLSDIKDNVMSANDAAQEFLSTTKTIETLFGSIELYYITKPLIESQNRGLSFSTLVTWLSFSYFLPVIFGYYINFCRYDFTIKVDPMIYYLTKGLLSLTISNLNVDSFAQSYATTVLNFNLISGLSLNLDLKFVNYIQLGLQSWQNSLGQLPLIFSIVGIILTLYII
;
A
#
# COMPACT_ATOMS: atom_id res chain seq x y z
N MET A 1 -8.92 12.02 -40.54
CA MET A 1 -8.28 13.06 -39.72
C MET A 1 -7.05 12.46 -39.07
N SER A 2 -5.90 13.15 -39.09
CA SER A 2 -4.69 12.68 -38.42
C SER A 2 -4.86 12.90 -36.92
N SER A 3 -5.11 11.84 -36.14
CA SER A 3 -5.15 11.89 -34.68
C SER A 3 -3.88 12.55 -34.12
N THR A 4 -4.03 13.45 -33.14
CA THR A 4 -2.90 14.10 -32.45
C THR A 4 -1.95 13.07 -31.81
N PHE A 5 -2.50 11.94 -31.37
CA PHE A 5 -1.78 10.82 -30.76
C PHE A 5 -1.03 9.93 -31.77
N SER A 6 -1.26 10.11 -33.09
CA SER A 6 -0.53 9.37 -34.12
C SER A 6 0.98 9.63 -34.12
N ARG A 7 1.42 10.78 -33.59
CA ARG A 7 2.84 11.16 -33.49
C ARG A 7 3.57 10.50 -32.32
N TRP A 8 2.84 9.98 -31.34
CA TRP A 8 3.42 9.46 -30.10
C TRP A 8 3.92 8.02 -30.24
N ARG A 9 4.88 7.61 -29.41
CA ARG A 9 5.35 6.22 -29.37
C ARG A 9 4.35 5.35 -28.62
N LYS A 10 4.27 4.05 -28.95
CA LYS A 10 3.35 3.11 -28.28
C LYS A 10 3.54 3.09 -26.75
N VAL A 11 4.79 3.25 -26.29
CA VAL A 11 5.13 3.29 -24.86
C VAL A 11 4.52 4.52 -24.16
N GLU A 12 4.57 5.68 -24.80
CA GLU A 12 4.00 6.93 -24.26
C GLU A 12 2.46 6.84 -24.18
N LEU A 13 1.84 6.17 -25.15
CA LEU A 13 0.39 5.93 -25.13
C LEU A 13 -0.04 4.95 -24.05
N LEU A 14 0.79 3.96 -23.71
CA LEU A 14 0.52 3.04 -22.60
C LEU A 14 0.69 3.76 -21.25
N ASP A 15 1.74 4.58 -21.09
CA ASP A 15 1.92 5.40 -19.89
C ASP A 15 0.76 6.39 -19.69
N LEU A 16 0.26 6.99 -20.77
CA LEU A 16 -0.94 7.82 -20.72
C LEU A 16 -2.18 7.02 -20.33
N ALA A 17 -2.36 5.81 -20.87
CA ALA A 17 -3.50 4.96 -20.53
C ALA A 17 -3.49 4.50 -19.07
N ASP A 18 -2.30 4.18 -18.53
CA ASP A 18 -2.11 3.84 -17.13
C ASP A 18 -2.39 5.05 -16.22
N LYS A 19 -1.91 6.24 -16.61
CA LYS A 19 -2.20 7.52 -15.92
C LYS A 19 -3.67 7.94 -15.98
N LEU A 20 -4.40 7.53 -17.01
CA LEU A 20 -5.85 7.73 -17.17
C LEU A 20 -6.67 6.61 -16.49
N HIS A 21 -6.01 5.64 -15.84
CA HIS A 21 -6.62 4.48 -15.20
C HIS A 21 -7.54 3.66 -16.11
N ILE A 22 -7.19 3.53 -17.40
CA ILE A 22 -7.94 2.70 -18.35
C ILE A 22 -7.56 1.22 -18.13
N SER A 23 -8.28 0.54 -17.25
CA SER A 23 -8.07 -0.88 -16.95
C SER A 23 -8.48 -1.78 -18.12
N GLY A 24 -7.66 -2.77 -18.47
CA GLY A 24 -8.02 -3.84 -19.42
C GLY A 24 -7.35 -3.75 -20.81
N ILE A 25 -6.31 -2.93 -20.98
CA ILE A 25 -5.59 -2.85 -22.25
C ILE A 25 -4.54 -3.98 -22.34
N PRO A 26 -4.67 -4.94 -23.27
CA PRO A 26 -3.65 -5.97 -23.45
C PRO A 26 -2.37 -5.35 -24.01
N GLY A 27 -1.20 -5.72 -23.47
CA GLY A 27 0.10 -5.17 -23.91
C GLY A 27 0.42 -5.40 -25.41
N SER A 28 -0.28 -6.34 -26.06
CA SER A 28 -0.20 -6.64 -27.49
C SER A 28 -1.05 -5.74 -28.39
N ILE A 29 -1.85 -4.80 -27.86
CA ILE A 29 -2.75 -3.94 -28.63
C ILE A 29 -2.01 -3.15 -29.72
N ARG A 30 -2.62 -2.98 -30.90
CA ARG A 30 -2.02 -2.18 -31.98
C ARG A 30 -2.08 -0.71 -31.60
N LYS A 31 -1.08 0.07 -32.04
CA LYS A 31 -1.00 1.52 -31.75
C LYS A 31 -2.27 2.28 -32.14
N ASN A 32 -2.87 1.94 -33.27
CA ASN A 32 -4.08 2.62 -33.76
C ASN A 32 -5.30 2.32 -32.88
N ASP A 33 -5.41 1.09 -32.37
CA ASP A 33 -6.52 0.68 -31.49
C ASP A 33 -6.35 1.30 -30.09
N LEU A 34 -5.11 1.47 -29.63
CA LEU A 34 -4.82 2.19 -28.38
C LEU A 34 -5.22 3.67 -28.48
N ILE A 35 -4.97 4.29 -29.63
CA ILE A 35 -5.37 5.68 -29.90
C ILE A 35 -6.89 5.82 -29.85
N SER A 36 -7.66 4.93 -30.50
CA SER A 36 -9.12 5.02 -30.50
C SER A 36 -9.73 4.78 -29.11
N VAL A 37 -9.14 3.89 -28.31
CA VAL A 37 -9.55 3.67 -26.91
C VAL A 37 -9.32 4.93 -26.07
N ILE A 38 -8.16 5.57 -26.19
CA ILE A 38 -7.85 6.80 -25.46
C ILE A 38 -8.77 7.95 -25.90
N GLU A 39 -8.96 8.14 -27.21
CA GLU A 39 -9.84 9.19 -27.76
C GLU A 39 -11.30 9.00 -27.34
N SER A 40 -11.81 7.77 -27.39
CA SER A 40 -13.18 7.48 -26.96
C SER A 40 -13.36 7.69 -25.45
N HIS A 41 -12.36 7.34 -24.64
CA HIS A 41 -12.38 7.58 -23.20
C HIS A 41 -12.39 9.07 -22.87
N LEU A 42 -11.51 9.86 -23.51
CA LEU A 42 -11.44 11.31 -23.33
C LEU A 42 -12.72 12.01 -23.81
N THR A 43 -13.35 11.52 -24.88
CA THR A 43 -14.62 12.08 -25.38
C THR A 43 -15.79 11.76 -24.45
N ARG A 44 -15.75 10.60 -23.79
CA ARG A 44 -16.78 10.18 -22.83
C ARG A 44 -16.68 10.91 -21.48
N LEU A 45 -15.50 11.41 -21.12
CA LEU A 45 -15.25 12.04 -19.82
C LEU A 45 -16.00 13.36 -19.60
N GLY A 46 -16.50 14.03 -20.64
CA GLY A 46 -17.47 15.15 -20.57
C GLY A 46 -16.96 16.46 -19.94
N GLU A 47 -15.99 16.38 -19.03
CA GLU A 47 -15.32 17.48 -18.35
C GLU A 47 -13.82 17.44 -18.69
N PRO A 48 -13.20 18.57 -19.07
CA PRO A 48 -11.78 18.59 -19.40
C PRO A 48 -10.95 18.31 -18.15
N LEU A 49 -10.13 17.25 -18.19
CA LEU A 49 -9.15 16.96 -17.15
C LEU A 49 -8.19 18.14 -16.97
N ASP A 50 -7.66 18.34 -15.75
CA ASP A 50 -6.75 19.43 -15.44
C ASP A 50 -5.43 19.30 -16.23
N VAL A 51 -5.37 20.05 -17.33
CA VAL A 51 -4.26 20.08 -18.27
C VAL A 51 -3.07 20.87 -17.73
N ASP A 52 -3.28 21.78 -16.77
CA ASP A 52 -2.25 22.73 -16.35
C ASP A 52 -1.31 22.16 -15.28
N VAL A 53 -1.77 21.18 -14.49
CA VAL A 53 -0.98 20.58 -13.40
C VAL A 53 -0.71 19.09 -13.60
N GLU A 54 -1.70 18.31 -14.04
CA GLU A 54 -1.64 16.85 -13.97
C GLU A 54 -1.39 16.19 -15.35
N TYR A 55 -1.94 16.77 -16.42
CA TYR A 55 -1.86 16.19 -17.77
C TYR A 55 -1.46 17.21 -18.87
N PRO A 56 -0.24 17.78 -18.82
CA PRO A 56 0.21 18.77 -19.81
C PRO A 56 0.24 18.22 -21.24
N GLU A 57 0.34 16.90 -21.39
CA GLU A 57 0.40 16.21 -22.68
C GLU A 57 -0.97 16.20 -23.40
N LEU A 58 -2.08 16.30 -22.65
CA LEU A 58 -3.44 16.36 -23.18
C LEU A 58 -3.83 17.75 -23.73
N LYS A 59 -2.99 18.77 -23.50
CA LYS A 59 -3.21 20.14 -23.99
C LYS A 59 -3.43 20.20 -25.49
N SER A 60 -2.57 19.51 -26.22
CA SER A 60 -2.65 19.46 -27.68
C SER A 60 -3.92 18.78 -28.21
N PHE A 61 -4.51 17.87 -27.43
CA PHE A 61 -5.75 17.20 -27.77
C PHE A 61 -6.96 18.11 -27.52
N TYR A 62 -7.07 18.71 -26.32
CA TYR A 62 -8.17 19.64 -26.01
C TYR A 62 -8.13 20.90 -26.89
N ASP A 63 -6.95 21.46 -27.16
CA ASP A 63 -6.80 22.59 -28.10
C ASP A 63 -7.29 22.22 -29.51
N SER A 64 -7.11 20.97 -29.95
CA SER A 64 -7.59 20.53 -31.27
C SER A 64 -9.11 20.30 -31.31
N VAL A 65 -9.70 19.82 -30.22
CA VAL A 65 -11.16 19.60 -30.09
C VAL A 65 -11.90 20.93 -29.97
N VAL A 66 -11.40 21.88 -29.17
CA VAL A 66 -11.97 23.23 -29.04
C VAL A 66 -11.87 23.99 -30.36
N LYS A 67 -10.73 23.89 -31.06
CA LYS A 67 -10.56 24.56 -32.36
C LYS A 67 -11.48 23.99 -33.44
N SER A 68 -11.77 22.68 -33.41
CA SER A 68 -12.80 22.09 -34.29
C SER A 68 -14.23 22.48 -33.90
N ALA A 69 -14.50 22.78 -32.62
CA ALA A 69 -15.79 23.26 -32.16
C ALA A 69 -16.01 24.76 -32.48
N GLU A 70 -14.96 25.58 -32.40
CA GLU A 70 -15.02 27.00 -32.76
C GLU A 70 -15.16 27.21 -34.27
N GLU A 71 -14.49 26.40 -35.10
CA GLU A 71 -14.62 26.45 -36.58
C GLU A 71 -15.98 25.90 -37.10
N SER A 72 -16.81 25.29 -36.25
CA SER A 72 -18.13 24.74 -36.61
C SER A 72 -19.32 25.49 -36.00
N SER A 73 -19.09 26.64 -35.35
CA SER A 73 -20.12 27.41 -34.64
C SER A 73 -20.75 28.57 -35.42
N ASP A 74 -20.53 28.64 -36.74
CA ASP A 74 -21.24 29.55 -37.65
C ASP A 74 -21.93 28.73 -38.77
N VAL A 75 -23.02 28.01 -38.46
CA VAL A 75 -24.19 27.79 -39.33
C VAL A 75 -25.31 27.19 -38.48
N GLU A 76 -26.36 27.99 -38.27
CA GLU A 76 -27.67 27.51 -37.80
C GLU A 76 -28.37 26.67 -38.89
N THR A 77 -29.25 25.78 -38.39
CA THR A 77 -30.48 25.22 -38.99
C THR A 77 -30.47 23.87 -39.74
N GLU A 78 -31.39 23.03 -39.24
CA GLU A 78 -32.21 21.98 -39.88
C GLU A 78 -31.72 20.52 -39.93
N SER A 79 -32.28 19.76 -38.98
CA SER A 79 -33.03 18.49 -39.15
C SER A 79 -32.66 17.53 -40.29
N GLN A 80 -32.34 16.27 -39.94
CA GLN A 80 -33.13 15.10 -40.36
C GLN A 80 -32.67 13.82 -39.65
N ILE A 81 -33.68 13.03 -39.28
CA ILE A 81 -33.65 11.64 -38.79
C ILE A 81 -33.42 10.73 -40.00
N ASP A 82 -32.61 9.67 -39.88
CA ASP A 82 -32.96 8.33 -40.39
C ASP A 82 -32.02 7.22 -39.87
N ASP A 83 -32.70 6.22 -39.31
CA ASP A 83 -32.42 4.82 -38.98
C ASP A 83 -31.22 4.10 -39.63
N LEU A 84 -30.54 3.28 -38.84
CA LEU A 84 -30.31 1.86 -39.17
C LEU A 84 -29.87 1.05 -37.94
N GLU A 85 -30.78 0.23 -37.44
CA GLU A 85 -30.50 -0.99 -36.68
C GLU A 85 -29.55 -1.91 -37.47
N ASN A 86 -28.54 -2.49 -36.81
CA ASN A 86 -28.18 -3.88 -37.07
C ASN A 86 -27.29 -4.47 -35.96
N ASP A 87 -27.77 -5.59 -35.43
CA ASP A 87 -27.06 -6.58 -34.64
C ASP A 87 -25.70 -6.97 -35.26
N VAL A 88 -24.64 -6.98 -34.44
CA VAL A 88 -23.54 -7.95 -34.57
C VAL A 88 -23.07 -8.35 -33.17
N GLN A 89 -23.69 -9.41 -32.66
CA GLN A 89 -23.18 -10.27 -31.61
C GLN A 89 -21.99 -11.07 -32.19
N LEU A 90 -20.81 -11.00 -31.57
CA LEU A 90 -19.68 -11.86 -31.91
C LEU A 90 -19.02 -12.43 -30.66
N ASP A 91 -19.29 -13.72 -30.47
CA ASP A 91 -18.59 -14.68 -29.61
C ASP A 91 -17.08 -14.68 -29.85
N ILE A 92 -16.30 -14.54 -28.78
CA ILE A 92 -14.91 -15.01 -28.72
C ILE A 92 -14.66 -15.57 -27.32
N GLU A 93 -15.11 -16.81 -27.07
CA GLU A 93 -14.67 -17.58 -25.92
C GLU A 93 -14.67 -19.08 -26.26
N ALA A 94 -13.69 -19.50 -27.07
CA ALA A 94 -13.45 -20.90 -27.34
C ALA A 94 -12.00 -21.13 -27.82
N VAL A 95 -11.03 -21.05 -26.91
CA VAL A 95 -9.84 -21.92 -26.92
C VAL A 95 -9.29 -21.96 -25.49
N LEU A 96 -9.56 -23.03 -24.75
CA LEU A 96 -8.59 -23.71 -23.89
C LEU A 96 -9.14 -25.09 -23.53
N ASP A 97 -8.40 -26.09 -24.03
CA ASP A 97 -8.54 -27.55 -23.89
C ASP A 97 -9.02 -28.00 -22.51
N SER A 98 -10.11 -28.77 -22.40
CA SER A 98 -10.21 -30.22 -22.64
C SER A 98 -9.22 -31.07 -21.84
N GLU A 99 -9.46 -31.20 -20.53
CA GLU A 99 -9.16 -32.45 -19.83
C GLU A 99 -10.41 -32.95 -19.10
N SER A 100 -10.68 -34.22 -19.35
CA SER A 100 -11.87 -35.02 -19.02
C SER A 100 -12.26 -34.98 -17.54
N ALA A 101 -13.46 -34.45 -17.26
CA ALA A 101 -14.17 -34.71 -16.02
C ALA A 101 -15.16 -35.87 -16.22
N ASP A 102 -14.88 -37.01 -15.59
CA ASP A 102 -15.92 -38.00 -15.30
C ASP A 102 -17.00 -37.32 -14.47
N ASN A 103 -18.18 -37.18 -15.08
CA ASN A 103 -19.32 -36.46 -14.53
C ASN A 103 -20.08 -37.38 -13.56
N PHE A 104 -19.82 -37.26 -12.25
CA PHE A 104 -20.42 -38.10 -11.20
C PHE A 104 -21.62 -37.47 -10.47
N ASN A 105 -22.27 -36.43 -11.01
CA ASN A 105 -23.27 -35.65 -10.28
C ASN A 105 -24.69 -35.63 -10.90
N ASP A 106 -25.22 -36.78 -11.30
CA ASP A 106 -26.68 -36.97 -11.42
C ASP A 106 -27.18 -37.89 -10.29
N LEU A 107 -27.34 -37.32 -9.09
CA LEU A 107 -28.13 -37.93 -8.03
C LEU A 107 -29.60 -37.57 -8.27
N ASN A 108 -30.24 -38.39 -9.10
CA ASN A 108 -31.68 -38.33 -9.35
C ASN A 108 -32.41 -38.84 -8.11
N LEU A 109 -32.77 -37.94 -7.18
CA LEU A 109 -33.62 -38.26 -6.04
C LEU A 109 -35.07 -38.35 -6.53
N THR A 110 -35.45 -39.53 -7.00
CA THR A 110 -36.85 -39.90 -7.23
C THR A 110 -37.54 -39.95 -5.87
N GLN A 111 -38.20 -38.86 -5.48
CA GLN A 111 -39.11 -38.86 -4.34
C GLN A 111 -40.44 -39.44 -4.83
N GLU A 112 -40.68 -40.70 -4.51
CA GLU A 112 -41.97 -41.36 -4.74
C GLU A 112 -43.09 -40.65 -3.95
N SER A 113 -44.22 -40.56 -4.64
CA SER A 113 -45.46 -39.87 -4.32
C SER A 113 -46.19 -40.44 -3.09
N GLU A 114 -46.97 -39.58 -2.43
CA GLU A 114 -48.37 -39.75 -1.98
C GLU A 114 -48.62 -38.78 -0.81
N THR A 115 -49.47 -37.75 -0.91
CA THR A 115 -50.93 -37.89 -0.82
C THR A 115 -51.61 -36.57 -1.24
N GLN A 116 -52.70 -36.69 -1.98
CA GLN A 116 -53.64 -35.65 -2.44
C GLN A 116 -54.28 -34.84 -1.31
N THR A 117 -54.63 -33.57 -1.56
CA THR A 117 -55.99 -33.03 -1.34
C THR A 117 -56.21 -31.78 -2.22
N GLU A 118 -57.34 -31.78 -2.93
CA GLU A 118 -57.89 -30.71 -3.76
C GLU A 118 -58.23 -29.43 -2.96
N SER A 119 -58.03 -28.25 -3.57
CA SER A 119 -59.08 -27.22 -3.62
C SER A 119 -58.72 -26.11 -4.61
N ASP A 120 -59.72 -25.74 -5.39
CA ASP A 120 -59.73 -24.69 -6.41
C ASP A 120 -59.43 -23.30 -5.85
N ALA A 121 -58.59 -22.53 -6.55
CA ALA A 121 -58.72 -21.08 -6.65
C ALA A 121 -57.87 -20.55 -7.82
N GLU A 122 -58.56 -19.99 -8.82
CA GLU A 122 -57.97 -19.16 -9.88
C GLU A 122 -57.18 -18.00 -9.29
N GLY A 123 -55.89 -17.93 -9.62
CA GLY A 123 -55.00 -16.84 -9.27
C GLY A 123 -53.85 -16.81 -10.26
N ASN A 124 -53.89 -15.87 -11.18
CA ASN A 124 -52.94 -15.63 -12.25
C ASN A 124 -51.56 -15.25 -11.66
N GLU A 125 -50.71 -16.23 -11.40
CA GLU A 125 -49.31 -16.03 -11.01
C GLU A 125 -48.42 -16.69 -12.07
N THR A 126 -47.55 -15.87 -12.65
CA THR A 126 -46.48 -16.30 -13.56
C THR A 126 -45.65 -17.38 -12.90
N GLU A 127 -45.80 -18.61 -13.37
CA GLU A 127 -44.92 -19.74 -13.09
C GLU A 127 -43.49 -19.36 -13.51
N THR A 128 -42.69 -18.82 -12.59
CA THR A 128 -41.25 -18.99 -12.65
C THR A 128 -40.99 -20.47 -12.43
N GLU A 129 -40.79 -21.19 -13.54
CA GLU A 129 -40.22 -22.54 -13.55
C GLU A 129 -39.10 -22.58 -12.51
N GLY A 130 -39.30 -23.37 -11.46
CA GLY A 130 -38.32 -23.54 -10.41
C GLY A 130 -37.09 -24.18 -11.01
N GLU A 131 -36.08 -23.37 -11.32
CA GLU A 131 -34.79 -23.88 -11.73
C GLU A 131 -34.32 -24.88 -10.66
N PRO A 132 -33.95 -26.12 -11.06
CA PRO A 132 -33.51 -27.12 -10.10
C PRO A 132 -32.31 -26.55 -9.35
N PHE A 133 -32.41 -26.52 -8.02
CA PHE A 133 -31.35 -26.05 -7.13
C PHE A 133 -30.07 -26.86 -7.40
N ARG A 134 -29.19 -26.33 -8.23
CA ARG A 134 -27.88 -26.92 -8.55
C ARG A 134 -26.86 -26.32 -7.60
N PHE A 135 -26.47 -27.13 -6.61
CA PHE A 135 -25.39 -26.76 -5.71
C PHE A 135 -24.06 -26.83 -6.46
N ASN A 136 -23.62 -25.69 -7.01
CA ASN A 136 -22.37 -25.57 -7.76
C ASN A 136 -21.16 -25.61 -6.81
N PHE A 137 -20.94 -26.75 -6.15
CA PHE A 137 -19.83 -26.95 -5.21
C PHE A 137 -18.47 -26.70 -5.87
N GLN A 138 -18.35 -26.95 -7.17
CA GLN A 138 -17.16 -26.67 -7.95
C GLN A 138 -16.84 -25.15 -8.00
N ASN A 139 -17.87 -24.31 -8.16
CA ASN A 139 -17.70 -22.85 -8.15
C ASN A 139 -17.32 -22.35 -6.75
N TYR A 140 -17.94 -22.91 -5.70
CA TYR A 140 -17.54 -22.57 -4.32
C TYR A 140 -16.10 -23.00 -4.01
N LEU A 141 -15.66 -24.16 -4.50
CA LEU A 141 -14.28 -24.60 -4.33
C LEU A 141 -13.28 -23.74 -5.12
N SER A 142 -13.62 -23.31 -6.34
CA SER A 142 -12.78 -22.36 -7.09
C SER A 142 -12.72 -21.02 -6.40
N ASP A 143 -13.85 -20.49 -5.91
CA ASP A 143 -13.90 -19.21 -5.20
C ASP A 143 -13.08 -19.26 -3.90
N ILE A 144 -13.17 -20.37 -3.15
CA ILE A 144 -12.35 -20.57 -1.94
C ILE A 144 -10.87 -20.63 -2.32
N LYS A 145 -10.52 -21.37 -3.38
CA LYS A 145 -9.13 -21.48 -3.85
C LYS A 145 -8.57 -20.12 -4.26
N ASP A 146 -9.34 -19.35 -5.04
CA ASP A 146 -8.91 -18.04 -5.56
C ASP A 146 -8.80 -17.01 -4.43
N ASN A 147 -9.72 -17.02 -3.47
CA ASN A 147 -9.63 -16.19 -2.26
C ASN A 147 -8.43 -16.55 -1.38
N VAL A 148 -8.14 -17.85 -1.21
CA VAL A 148 -6.97 -18.30 -0.44
C VAL A 148 -5.68 -17.92 -1.16
N MET A 149 -5.63 -18.06 -2.49
CA MET A 149 -4.48 -17.65 -3.29
C MET A 149 -4.25 -16.15 -3.22
N SER A 150 -5.30 -15.34 -3.40
CA SER A 150 -5.23 -13.88 -3.27
C SER A 150 -4.81 -13.44 -1.86
N ALA A 151 -5.35 -14.07 -0.80
CA ALA A 151 -4.94 -13.78 0.57
C ALA A 151 -3.49 -14.17 0.84
N ASN A 152 -3.02 -15.27 0.26
CA ASN A 152 -1.62 -15.69 0.36
C ASN A 152 -0.69 -14.72 -0.36
N ASP A 153 -1.03 -14.29 -1.56
CA ASP A 153 -0.23 -13.32 -2.33
C ASP A 153 -0.18 -11.96 -1.62
N ALA A 154 -1.32 -11.49 -1.09
CA ALA A 154 -1.39 -10.28 -0.29
C ALA A 154 -0.59 -10.40 1.02
N ALA A 155 -0.63 -11.55 1.69
CA ALA A 155 0.18 -11.80 2.88
C ALA A 155 1.68 -11.83 2.55
N GLN A 156 2.06 -12.41 1.41
CA GLN A 156 3.44 -12.45 0.95
C GLN A 156 3.94 -11.05 0.58
N GLU A 157 3.14 -10.24 -0.10
CA GLU A 157 3.45 -8.84 -0.40
C GLU A 157 3.56 -7.98 0.87
N PHE A 158 2.64 -8.20 1.82
CA PHE A 158 2.70 -7.53 3.11
C PHE A 158 3.98 -7.91 3.87
N LEU A 159 4.33 -9.20 3.93
CA LEU A 159 5.52 -9.68 4.64
C LEU A 159 6.83 -9.31 3.94
N SER A 160 6.82 -9.13 2.61
CA SER A 160 8.02 -8.73 1.85
C SER A 160 8.31 -7.24 1.95
N THR A 161 7.35 -6.43 2.40
CA THR A 161 7.54 -4.98 2.55
C THR A 161 8.46 -4.68 3.73
N THR A 162 9.51 -3.88 3.51
CA THR A 162 10.49 -3.47 4.54
C THR A 162 9.83 -2.88 5.80
N LYS A 163 8.73 -2.15 5.63
CA LYS A 163 7.93 -1.58 6.74
C LYS A 163 7.35 -2.63 7.68
N THR A 164 6.97 -3.79 7.16
CA THR A 164 6.42 -4.89 7.96
C THR A 164 7.51 -5.53 8.81
N ILE A 165 8.71 -5.71 8.24
CA ILE A 165 9.88 -6.20 8.97
C ILE A 165 10.28 -5.21 10.07
N GLU A 166 10.27 -3.90 9.78
CA GLU A 166 10.49 -2.85 10.78
C GLU A 166 9.49 -2.94 11.94
N THR A 167 8.21 -3.11 11.61
CA THR A 167 7.13 -3.24 12.60
C THR A 167 7.30 -4.51 13.43
N LEU A 168 7.72 -5.61 12.83
CA LEU A 168 7.96 -6.88 13.50
C LEU A 168 9.15 -6.80 14.46
N PHE A 169 10.30 -6.28 14.02
CA PHE A 169 11.45 -6.03 14.88
C PHE A 169 11.11 -5.09 16.03
N GLY A 170 10.38 -4.02 15.73
CA GLY A 170 9.88 -3.07 16.71
C GLY A 170 8.97 -3.72 17.75
N SER A 171 8.07 -4.61 17.33
CA SER A 171 7.15 -5.33 18.20
C SER A 171 7.87 -6.32 19.12
N ILE A 172 8.90 -7.01 18.61
CA ILE A 172 9.74 -7.89 19.41
C ILE A 172 10.51 -7.09 20.45
N GLU A 173 11.15 -5.98 20.07
CA GLU A 173 11.84 -5.09 21.03
C GLU A 173 10.88 -4.56 22.11
N LEU A 174 9.69 -4.13 21.71
CA LEU A 174 8.67 -3.65 22.62
C LEU A 174 8.25 -4.74 23.61
N TYR A 175 8.08 -5.98 23.14
CA TYR A 175 7.76 -7.12 24.01
C TYR A 175 8.85 -7.35 25.07
N TYR A 176 10.12 -7.35 24.68
CA TYR A 176 11.23 -7.54 25.62
C TYR A 176 11.38 -6.41 26.62
N ILE A 177 11.08 -5.17 26.23
CA ILE A 177 11.07 -4.03 27.16
C ILE A 177 9.86 -4.07 28.09
N THR A 178 8.68 -4.39 27.57
CA THR A 178 7.45 -4.35 28.37
C THR A 178 7.41 -5.42 29.46
N LYS A 179 8.07 -6.57 29.25
CA LYS A 179 8.16 -7.64 30.25
C LYS A 179 8.69 -7.16 31.64
N PRO A 180 9.90 -6.61 31.77
CA PRO A 180 10.40 -6.09 33.04
C PRO A 180 9.63 -4.85 33.54
N LEU A 181 8.96 -4.12 32.64
CA LEU A 181 8.11 -2.99 33.01
C LEU A 181 6.83 -3.43 33.74
N ILE A 182 6.28 -4.59 33.38
CA ILE A 182 5.11 -5.20 34.03
C ILE A 182 5.50 -5.80 35.38
N GLU A 183 6.68 -6.41 35.45
CA GLU A 183 7.19 -7.04 36.68
C GLU A 183 7.65 -6.01 37.74
N SER A 184 8.06 -4.80 37.31
CA SER A 184 8.53 -3.76 38.22
C SER A 184 7.39 -2.86 38.74
N GLN A 185 7.32 -2.68 40.06
CA GLN A 185 6.33 -1.79 40.71
C GLN A 185 6.60 -0.28 40.49
N ASN A 186 7.79 0.09 40.00
CA ASN A 186 8.21 1.49 39.88
C ASN A 186 7.78 2.12 38.56
N ARG A 187 6.55 2.66 38.53
CA ARG A 187 5.97 3.34 37.34
C ARG A 187 6.87 4.39 36.69
N GLY A 188 7.63 5.14 37.49
CA GLY A 188 8.54 6.18 37.00
C GLY A 188 9.72 5.62 36.20
N LEU A 189 10.29 4.51 36.68
CA LEU A 189 11.35 3.79 35.97
C LEU A 189 10.82 3.20 34.66
N SER A 190 9.64 2.59 34.72
CA SER A 190 8.98 1.99 33.57
C SER A 190 8.75 3.01 32.45
N PHE A 191 8.23 4.20 32.81
CA PHE A 191 8.03 5.26 31.84
C PHE A 191 9.35 5.77 31.25
N SER A 192 10.38 5.98 32.08
CA SER A 192 11.69 6.43 31.57
C SER A 192 12.33 5.43 30.61
N THR A 193 12.22 4.13 30.88
CA THR A 193 12.75 3.09 29.98
C THR A 193 12.03 3.10 28.63
N LEU A 194 10.70 3.26 28.62
CA LEU A 194 9.93 3.31 27.38
C LEU A 194 10.27 4.56 26.57
N VAL A 195 10.35 5.72 27.22
CA VAL A 195 10.74 6.98 26.55
C VAL A 195 12.15 6.87 25.99
N THR A 196 13.11 6.37 26.76
CA THR A 196 14.49 6.16 26.29
C THR A 196 14.50 5.21 25.10
N TRP A 197 13.81 4.08 25.16
CA TRP A 197 13.73 3.18 24.00
C TRP A 197 13.13 3.87 22.78
N LEU A 198 12.00 4.57 22.92
CA LEU A 198 11.36 5.26 21.80
C LEU A 198 12.29 6.31 21.18
N SER A 199 12.98 7.08 22.02
CA SER A 199 13.92 8.11 21.58
C SER A 199 15.12 7.52 20.83
N PHE A 200 15.74 6.47 21.36
CA PHE A 200 16.97 5.91 20.81
C PHE A 200 16.73 4.89 19.68
N SER A 201 15.65 4.11 19.73
CA SER A 201 15.33 3.11 18.70
C SER A 201 14.58 3.66 17.49
N TYR A 202 13.82 4.77 17.63
CA TYR A 202 13.03 5.34 16.52
C TYR A 202 13.35 6.80 16.24
N PHE A 203 13.21 7.68 17.23
CA PHE A 203 13.25 9.12 16.99
C PHE A 203 14.62 9.60 16.49
N LEU A 204 15.70 9.19 17.15
CA LEU A 204 17.06 9.55 16.75
C LEU A 204 17.42 9.01 15.36
N PRO A 205 17.26 7.70 15.05
CA PRO A 205 17.49 7.19 13.70
C PRO A 205 16.69 7.91 12.61
N VAL A 206 15.42 8.28 12.87
CA VAL A 206 14.61 9.06 11.92
C VAL A 206 15.18 10.46 11.71
N ILE A 207 15.58 11.16 12.77
CA ILE A 207 16.19 12.50 12.66
C ILE A 207 17.50 12.44 11.88
N PHE A 208 18.37 11.48 12.16
CA PHE A 208 19.62 11.32 11.43
C PHE A 208 19.39 10.93 9.96
N GLY A 209 18.46 10.01 9.72
CA GLY A 209 18.04 9.64 8.36
C GLY A 209 17.51 10.84 7.59
N TYR A 210 16.64 11.64 8.22
CA TYR A 210 16.13 12.87 7.66
C TYR A 210 17.24 13.88 7.38
N TYR A 211 18.15 14.11 8.33
CA TYR A 211 19.24 15.07 8.19
C TYR A 211 20.19 14.70 7.04
N ILE A 212 20.60 13.43 6.97
CA ILE A 212 21.49 12.97 5.89
C ILE A 212 20.76 13.03 4.55
N ASN A 213 19.49 12.65 4.50
CA ASN A 213 18.69 12.72 3.27
C ASN A 213 18.48 14.18 2.82
N PHE A 214 18.24 15.09 3.76
CA PHE A 214 18.13 16.53 3.51
C PHE A 214 19.42 17.11 2.92
N CYS A 215 20.59 16.68 3.39
CA CYS A 215 21.86 17.09 2.79
C CYS A 215 22.09 16.52 1.37
N ARG A 216 21.45 15.40 1.02
CA ARG A 216 21.72 14.67 -0.23
C ARG A 216 20.68 14.95 -1.33
N TYR A 217 19.41 15.10 -0.97
CA TYR A 217 18.31 15.27 -1.90
C TYR A 217 17.49 16.49 -1.49
N ASP A 218 17.34 17.45 -2.39
CA ASP A 218 16.54 18.65 -2.15
C ASP A 218 15.10 18.27 -1.74
N PHE A 219 14.77 18.55 -0.48
CA PHE A 219 13.44 18.60 0.15
C PHE A 219 12.49 17.38 0.08
N THR A 220 12.83 16.29 -0.60
CA THR A 220 11.97 15.09 -0.58
C THR A 220 12.06 14.37 0.77
N ILE A 221 10.96 14.42 1.53
CA ILE A 221 10.85 13.82 2.87
C ILE A 221 10.67 12.30 2.74
N LYS A 222 11.71 11.59 2.34
CA LYS A 222 11.77 10.13 2.38
C LYS A 222 12.93 9.72 3.27
N VAL A 223 12.67 8.92 4.29
CA VAL A 223 13.74 8.36 5.13
C VAL A 223 14.35 7.19 4.38
N ASP A 224 15.65 7.24 4.14
CA ASP A 224 16.39 6.11 3.58
C ASP A 224 16.44 4.98 4.63
N PRO A 225 15.85 3.80 4.36
CA PRO A 225 15.82 2.70 5.31
C PRO A 225 17.22 2.19 5.67
N MET A 226 18.20 2.27 4.75
CA MET A 226 19.57 1.86 5.01
C MET A 226 20.21 2.77 6.08
N ILE A 227 20.03 4.09 5.96
CA ILE A 227 20.57 5.07 6.92
C ILE A 227 19.90 4.91 8.28
N TYR A 228 18.60 4.63 8.29
CA TYR A 228 17.84 4.36 9.51
C TYR A 228 18.46 3.16 10.28
N TYR A 229 18.62 2.00 9.64
CA TYR A 229 19.18 0.82 10.31
C TYR A 229 20.66 0.99 10.66
N LEU A 230 21.45 1.68 9.83
CA LEU A 230 22.84 2.00 10.16
C LEU A 230 22.93 2.85 11.42
N THR A 231 22.11 3.90 11.51
CA THR A 231 22.11 4.80 12.67
C THR A 231 21.62 4.09 13.93
N LYS A 232 20.55 3.31 13.82
CA LYS A 232 20.04 2.48 14.93
C LYS A 232 21.11 1.48 15.41
N GLY A 233 21.84 0.86 14.49
CA GLY A 233 22.94 -0.06 14.80
C GLY A 233 24.10 0.64 15.52
N LEU A 234 24.52 1.82 15.06
CA LEU A 234 25.57 2.62 15.69
C LEU A 234 25.18 3.13 17.08
N LEU A 235 23.93 3.59 17.24
CA LEU A 235 23.37 3.97 18.54
C LEU A 235 23.36 2.76 19.48
N SER A 236 22.87 1.61 19.01
CA SER A 236 22.86 0.40 19.83
C SER A 236 24.26 -0.03 20.23
N LEU A 237 25.23 0.02 19.31
CA LEU A 237 26.63 -0.31 19.60
C LEU A 237 27.22 0.66 20.64
N THR A 238 26.91 1.94 20.53
CA THR A 238 27.39 2.96 21.46
C THR A 238 26.81 2.74 22.84
N ILE A 239 25.50 2.48 22.95
CA ILE A 239 24.87 2.22 24.24
C ILE A 239 25.36 0.91 24.86
N SER A 240 25.54 -0.16 24.09
CA SER A 240 26.07 -1.43 24.62
C SER A 240 27.51 -1.30 25.16
N ASN A 241 28.31 -0.38 24.61
CA ASN A 241 29.69 -0.14 25.05
C ASN A 241 29.82 1.03 26.06
N LEU A 242 28.74 1.77 26.31
CA LEU A 242 28.73 2.84 27.29
C LEU A 242 28.73 2.23 28.69
N ASN A 243 29.72 2.61 29.49
CA ASN A 243 29.66 2.36 30.92
C ASN A 243 28.69 3.39 31.53
N VAL A 244 27.45 2.95 31.75
CA VAL A 244 26.34 3.81 32.17
C VAL A 244 26.64 4.53 33.50
N ASP A 245 27.42 3.92 34.37
CA ASP A 245 27.79 4.50 35.67
C ASP A 245 28.78 5.67 35.53
N SER A 246 29.73 5.58 34.59
CA SER A 246 30.68 6.67 34.35
C SER A 246 30.04 7.85 33.61
N PHE A 247 29.00 7.58 32.80
CA PHE A 247 28.29 8.61 32.05
C PHE A 247 27.61 9.64 32.98
N ALA A 248 26.89 9.19 34.00
CA ALA A 248 26.18 10.09 34.91
C ALA A 248 27.14 10.92 35.78
N GLN A 249 28.25 10.32 36.21
CA GLN A 249 29.28 11.03 36.97
C GLN A 249 29.98 12.10 36.12
N SER A 250 30.25 11.80 34.85
CA SER A 250 30.82 12.75 33.89
C SER A 250 29.85 13.89 33.54
N TYR A 251 28.55 13.58 33.36
CA TYR A 251 27.55 14.60 33.07
C TYR A 251 27.32 15.55 34.26
N ALA A 252 27.20 15.02 35.47
CA ALA A 252 27.01 15.83 36.68
C ALA A 252 28.16 16.82 36.88
N THR A 253 29.41 16.38 36.67
CA THR A 253 30.59 17.25 36.77
C THR A 253 30.65 18.28 35.64
N THR A 254 30.30 17.90 34.40
CA THR A 254 30.32 18.81 33.24
C THR A 254 29.23 19.87 33.32
N VAL A 255 28.01 19.52 33.73
CA VAL A 255 26.91 20.49 33.89
C VAL A 255 27.15 21.43 35.05
N LEU A 256 27.70 20.95 36.17
CA LEU A 256 28.12 21.82 37.27
C LEU A 256 29.19 22.82 36.81
N ASN A 257 30.19 22.36 36.06
CA ASN A 257 31.23 23.24 35.52
C ASN A 257 30.68 24.23 34.47
N PHE A 258 29.78 23.79 33.60
CA PHE A 258 29.19 24.64 32.56
C PHE A 258 28.26 25.71 33.15
N ASN A 259 27.43 25.36 34.13
CA ASN A 259 26.58 26.33 34.84
C ASN A 259 27.41 27.36 35.62
N LEU A 260 28.57 26.95 36.16
CA LEU A 260 29.54 27.85 36.80
C LEU A 260 30.20 28.84 35.82
N ILE A 261 30.50 28.39 34.60
CA ILE A 261 31.25 29.18 33.61
C ILE A 261 30.32 30.08 32.77
N SER A 262 29.15 29.58 32.37
CA SER A 262 28.30 30.25 31.38
C SER A 262 27.29 31.22 31.98
N GLY A 263 27.02 31.16 33.30
CA GLY A 263 25.97 31.95 33.96
C GLY A 263 24.55 31.70 33.41
N LEU A 264 24.40 30.77 32.47
CA LEU A 264 23.18 30.44 31.77
C LEU A 264 22.63 29.19 32.43
N SER A 265 21.62 29.34 33.29
CA SER A 265 21.01 28.22 34.00
C SER A 265 20.16 27.39 33.03
N LEU A 266 20.81 26.55 32.23
CA LEU A 266 20.14 25.39 31.65
C LEU A 266 19.84 24.44 32.81
N ASN A 267 18.69 24.67 33.46
CA ASN A 267 18.12 23.78 34.47
C ASN A 267 17.59 22.52 33.76
N LEU A 268 18.47 21.79 33.07
CA LEU A 268 18.24 20.38 32.82
C LEU A 268 18.28 19.73 34.19
N ASP A 269 17.10 19.44 34.72
CA ASP A 269 16.91 18.87 36.05
C ASP A 269 17.78 17.61 36.14
N LEU A 270 18.68 17.56 37.13
CA LEU A 270 19.54 16.40 37.39
C LEU A 270 18.70 15.11 37.50
N LYS A 271 17.43 15.23 37.90
CA LYS A 271 16.47 14.11 37.89
C LYS A 271 16.23 13.55 36.49
N PHE A 272 16.11 14.40 35.47
CA PHE A 272 15.91 13.97 34.09
C PHE A 272 17.08 13.12 33.58
N VAL A 273 18.30 13.53 33.90
CA VAL A 273 19.52 12.78 33.55
C VAL A 273 19.54 11.42 34.25
N ASN A 274 19.19 11.40 35.53
CA ASN A 274 19.07 10.14 36.28
C ASN A 274 18.00 9.22 35.68
N TYR A 275 16.86 9.76 35.22
CA TYR A 275 15.85 8.96 34.53
C TYR A 275 16.35 8.41 33.19
N ILE A 276 17.09 9.20 32.41
CA ILE A 276 17.72 8.71 31.17
C ILE A 276 18.72 7.61 31.48
N GLN A 277 19.58 7.80 32.49
CA GLN A 277 20.58 6.81 32.91
C GLN A 277 19.90 5.48 33.31
N LEU A 278 18.90 5.56 34.18
CA LEU A 278 18.14 4.39 34.62
C LEU A 278 17.41 3.72 33.46
N GLY A 279 16.87 4.51 32.53
CA GLY A 279 16.24 4.01 31.31
C GLY A 279 17.24 3.29 30.39
N LEU A 280 18.44 3.85 30.20
CA LEU A 280 19.53 3.24 29.41
C LEU A 280 20.01 1.93 30.04
N GLN A 281 20.19 1.91 31.36
CA GLN A 281 20.57 0.71 32.08
C GLN A 281 19.50 -0.38 31.97
N SER A 282 18.23 -0.01 32.15
CA SER A 282 17.09 -0.92 31.97
C SER A 282 17.01 -1.43 30.53
N TRP A 283 17.21 -0.56 29.54
CA TRP A 283 17.23 -0.90 28.12
C TRP A 283 18.33 -1.91 27.80
N GLN A 284 19.57 -1.64 28.26
CA GLN A 284 20.71 -2.54 28.09
C GLN A 284 20.47 -3.90 28.73
N ASN A 285 19.92 -3.94 29.95
CA ASN A 285 19.63 -5.18 30.66
C ASN A 285 18.50 -6.00 30.00
N SER A 286 17.51 -5.34 29.40
CA SER A 286 16.32 -6.01 28.84
C SER A 286 16.53 -6.49 27.41
N LEU A 287 17.21 -5.69 26.59
CA LEU A 287 17.39 -5.95 25.16
C LEU A 287 18.77 -6.50 24.81
N GLY A 288 19.79 -6.23 25.62
CA GLY A 288 21.16 -6.68 25.35
C GLY A 288 21.65 -6.25 23.98
N GLN A 289 21.99 -7.23 23.13
CA GLN A 289 22.50 -7.02 21.77
C GLN A 289 21.41 -7.11 20.69
N LEU A 290 20.15 -7.35 21.06
CA LEU A 290 19.05 -7.58 20.13
C LEU A 290 18.81 -6.42 19.14
N PRO A 291 18.82 -5.12 19.56
CA PRO A 291 18.64 -4.00 18.64
C PRO A 291 19.79 -3.90 17.61
N LEU A 292 21.00 -4.28 17.99
CA LEU A 292 22.15 -4.35 17.10
C LEU A 292 21.99 -5.46 16.06
N ILE A 293 21.59 -6.66 16.48
CA ILE A 293 21.34 -7.79 15.57
C ILE A 293 20.25 -7.42 14.56
N PHE A 294 19.13 -6.85 15.01
CA PHE A 294 18.05 -6.39 14.13
C PHE A 294 18.50 -5.29 13.17
N SER A 295 19.37 -4.39 13.62
CA SER A 295 19.93 -3.36 12.75
C SER A 295 20.82 -3.97 11.66
N ILE A 296 21.66 -4.95 11.98
CA ILE A 296 22.51 -5.64 10.99
C ILE A 296 21.65 -6.42 9.99
N VAL A 297 20.65 -7.17 10.48
CA VAL A 297 19.71 -7.90 9.61
C VAL A 297 18.94 -6.93 8.73
N GLY A 298 18.48 -5.79 9.27
CA GLY A 298 17.84 -4.72 8.52
C GLY A 298 18.73 -4.17 7.41
N ILE A 299 20.01 -3.89 7.70
CA ILE A 299 20.98 -3.45 6.67
C ILE A 299 21.12 -4.50 5.57
N ILE A 300 21.30 -5.78 5.91
CA ILE A 300 21.43 -6.87 4.93
C ILE A 300 20.17 -6.98 4.06
N LEU A 301 18.98 -6.88 4.66
CA LEU A 301 17.72 -6.91 3.93
C LEU A 301 17.57 -5.70 3.00
N THR A 302 17.92 -4.50 3.46
CA THR A 302 17.90 -3.31 2.59
C THR A 302 18.86 -3.45 1.42
N LEU A 303 20.03 -4.07 1.60
CA LEU A 303 20.97 -4.34 0.51
C LEU A 303 20.49 -5.43 -0.46
N TYR A 304 19.63 -6.34 -0.02
CA TYR A 304 19.07 -7.40 -0.87
C TYR A 304 17.87 -6.92 -1.70
N ILE A 305 17.10 -5.98 -1.16
CA ILE A 305 15.86 -5.47 -1.78
C ILE A 305 16.16 -4.31 -2.77
N ILE A 306 17.28 -3.60 -2.60
CA ILE A 306 17.79 -2.56 -3.53
C ILE A 306 18.45 -3.21 -4.75
#